data_AF-A0A2A2GY66-F1
#
_entry.id   AF-A0A2A2GY66-F1
#
_cell.length_a   1.000
_cell.length_b   1.000
_cell.length_c   1.000
_cell.angle_alpha   90.00
_cell.angle_beta   90.00
_cell.angle_gamma   90.00
#
_symmetry.space_group_name_H-M   'P 1'
#
loop_
_entity.id
_entity.type
_entity.pdbx_description
1 polymer ?
#
loop_
_entity_poly.entity_id
_entity_poly.type
_entity_poly.pdbx_seq_one_letter_code
_entity_poly.pdbx_strand_id
1 'polypeptide(L)'
;FEGKTYGGGAVLAGGYKQFFATLDANYTRTNLDILDGDISALVITPRIGYEFTFQPLLSGQGNTKVQIWVGAMYQDTTQCFKGNINNLNLPEEFAGLIKLLDDPNMKFDVKQHLAHKWNSTIGARIEITRNFNILSEVGFNNRNNFYISGELRF
;
A
#
# COMPACT_ATOMS: atom_id res chain seq x y z
N PHE A 1 -12.76 -19.98 -0.80
CA PHE A 1 -11.71 -19.05 -0.37
C PHE A 1 -12.37 -18.01 0.51
N GLU A 2 -12.34 -18.20 1.82
CA GLU A 2 -12.91 -17.25 2.77
C GLU A 2 -11.77 -16.89 3.73
N GLY A 3 -11.47 -15.60 3.82
CA GLY A 3 -10.37 -15.10 4.63
C GLY A 3 -10.82 -13.82 5.30
N LYS A 4 -10.81 -13.81 6.63
CA LYS A 4 -11.19 -12.63 7.39
C LYS A 4 -10.00 -11.68 7.45
N THR A 5 -10.17 -10.49 6.90
CA THR A 5 -9.15 -9.44 6.90
C THR A 5 -9.53 -8.37 7.91
N TYR A 6 -8.58 -8.07 8.80
CA TYR A 6 -8.70 -7.01 9.79
C TYR A 6 -7.53 -6.05 9.61
N GLY A 7 -7.79 -4.75 9.71
CA GLY A 7 -6.75 -3.75 9.59
C GLY A 7 -7.04 -2.52 10.43
N GLY A 8 -5.99 -1.76 10.68
CA GLY A 8 -6.05 -0.48 11.36
C GLY A 8 -4.99 0.45 10.80
N GLY A 9 -5.30 1.74 10.75
CA GLY A 9 -4.40 2.75 10.22
C GLY A 9 -4.45 4.03 11.04
N ALA A 10 -3.36 4.78 11.00
CA ALA A 10 -3.24 6.09 11.60
C ALA A 10 -2.53 7.04 10.63
N VAL A 11 -3.00 8.28 10.61
CA VAL A 11 -2.37 9.36 9.85
C VAL A 11 -1.93 10.44 10.82
N LEU A 12 -0.65 10.75 10.80
CA LEU A 12 -0.10 11.94 11.44
C LEU A 12 0.04 13.03 10.38
N ALA A 13 -0.50 14.22 10.62
CA ALA A 13 -0.40 15.36 9.73
C ALA A 13 0.08 16.58 10.51
N GLY A 14 1.07 17.28 9.96
CA GLY A 14 1.61 18.53 10.51
C GLY A 14 1.81 19.55 9.41
N GLY A 15 1.52 20.82 9.70
CA GLY A 15 1.70 21.91 8.75
C GLY A 15 2.29 23.14 9.43
N TYR A 16 3.22 23.80 8.75
CA TYR A 16 3.76 25.09 9.14
C TYR A 16 3.76 26.04 7.95
N LYS A 17 2.93 27.09 8.03
CA LYS A 17 2.67 28.03 6.93
C LYS A 17 2.21 27.26 5.68
N GLN A 18 2.93 27.39 4.57
CA GLN A 18 2.63 26.71 3.32
C GLN A 18 3.24 25.30 3.25
N PHE A 19 4.11 24.91 4.18
CA PHE A 19 4.67 23.57 4.18
C PHE A 19 3.79 22.62 4.98
N PHE A 20 3.65 21.39 4.49
CA PHE A 20 3.00 20.32 5.21
C PHE A 20 3.79 19.03 5.11
N ALA A 21 3.65 18.18 6.12
CA ALA A 21 4.17 16.83 6.12
C ALA A 21 3.10 15.89 6.68
N THR A 22 3.00 14.70 6.12
CA THR A 22 2.13 13.64 6.63
C THR A 22 2.88 12.33 6.72
N LEU A 23 2.51 11.51 7.68
CA LEU A 23 2.96 10.14 7.84
C LEU A 23 1.73 9.26 8.01
N ASP A 24 1.41 8.54 6.96
CA ASP A 24 0.33 7.55 6.93
C ASP A 24 0.91 6.17 7.25
N ALA A 25 0.32 5.45 8.20
CA ALA A 25 0.72 4.10 8.57
C ALA A 25 -0.52 3.20 8.63
N ASN A 26 -0.54 2.17 7.79
CA ASN A 26 -1.63 1.21 7.67
C ASN A 26 -1.10 -0.21 7.92
N TYR A 27 -1.73 -0.93 8.84
CA TYR A 27 -1.43 -2.32 9.13
C TYR A 27 -2.67 -3.18 8.83
N THR A 28 -2.49 -4.27 8.11
CA THR A 28 -3.55 -5.21 7.76
C THR A 28 -3.08 -6.64 8.02
N ARG A 29 -3.95 -7.44 8.62
CA ARG A 29 -3.75 -8.86 8.87
C ARG A 29 -4.91 -9.65 8.28
N THR A 30 -4.58 -10.65 7.49
CA THR A 30 -5.55 -11.57 6.87
C THR A 30 -5.29 -12.96 7.39
N ASN A 31 -6.32 -13.56 7.99
CA ASN A 31 -6.31 -14.96 8.41
C ASN A 31 -7.02 -15.80 7.33
N LEU A 32 -6.36 -16.84 6.82
CA LEU A 32 -6.91 -17.76 5.81
C LEU A 32 -7.33 -19.08 6.48
N ASP A 33 -8.58 -19.50 6.31
CA ASP A 33 -9.15 -20.67 7.02
C ASP A 33 -8.68 -22.05 6.50
N ILE A 34 -7.85 -22.12 5.45
CA ILE A 34 -7.58 -23.37 4.69
C ILE A 34 -6.10 -23.79 4.67
N LEU A 35 -5.21 -22.89 5.10
CA LEU A 35 -3.76 -23.08 5.20
C LEU A 35 -3.36 -22.37 6.49
N ASP A 36 -2.52 -22.96 7.35
CA ASP A 36 -2.00 -22.37 8.61
C ASP A 36 -1.09 -21.14 8.31
N GLY A 37 -1.63 -20.11 7.67
CA GLY A 37 -0.91 -19.00 7.08
C GLY A 37 -1.58 -17.67 7.41
N ASP A 38 -0.86 -16.86 8.18
CA ASP A 38 -1.19 -15.45 8.40
C ASP A 38 -0.49 -14.59 7.34
N ILE A 39 -1.21 -13.65 6.75
CA ILE A 39 -0.62 -12.61 5.90
C ILE A 39 -0.69 -11.29 6.67
N SER A 40 0.48 -10.70 6.94
CA SER A 40 0.58 -9.38 7.54
C SER A 40 1.17 -8.39 6.54
N ALA A 41 0.52 -7.25 6.37
CA ALA A 41 0.95 -6.15 5.52
C ALA A 41 1.08 -4.87 6.35
N LEU A 42 2.25 -4.24 6.30
CA LEU A 42 2.51 -2.92 6.85
C LEU A 42 2.84 -1.96 5.71
N VAL A 43 2.10 -0.86 5.61
CA VAL A 43 2.32 0.21 4.65
C VAL A 43 2.58 1.50 5.40
N ILE A 44 3.71 2.15 5.14
CA ILE A 44 4.07 3.43 5.75
C ILE A 44 4.39 4.42 4.63
N THR A 45 3.72 5.56 4.62
CA THR A 45 3.82 6.55 3.54
C THR A 45 4.11 7.94 4.10
N PRO A 46 5.40 8.30 4.32
CA PRO A 46 5.79 9.69 4.54
C PRO A 46 5.59 10.54 3.29
N ARG A 47 5.04 11.74 3.47
CA ARG A 47 4.87 12.76 2.43
C ARG A 47 5.29 14.12 2.98
N ILE A 48 5.90 14.95 2.14
CA ILE A 48 6.21 16.34 2.43
C ILE A 48 5.85 17.19 1.21
N GLY A 49 5.19 18.32 1.46
CA GLY A 49 4.66 19.14 0.39
C GLY A 49 4.53 20.61 0.74
N TYR A 50 4.08 21.34 -0.27
CA TYR A 50 3.88 22.78 -0.24
C TYR A 50 2.50 23.15 -0.80
N GLU A 51 1.81 24.07 -0.12
CA GLU A 51 0.52 24.63 -0.50
C GLU A 51 0.72 26.00 -1.16
N PHE A 52 0.33 26.10 -2.42
CA PHE A 52 0.16 27.36 -3.14
C PHE A 52 -1.28 27.83 -2.99
N THR A 53 -1.45 29.10 -2.62
CA THR A 53 -2.76 29.75 -2.57
C THR A 53 -2.82 30.78 -3.68
N PHE A 54 -3.80 30.64 -4.57
CA PHE A 54 -4.04 31.54 -5.68
C PHE A 54 -5.32 32.34 -5.46
N GLN A 55 -5.47 33.42 -6.23
CA GLN A 55 -6.74 34.15 -6.32
C GLN A 55 -7.83 33.19 -6.82
N PRO A 56 -9.11 33.42 -6.45
CA PRO A 56 -10.20 32.52 -6.83
C PRO A 56 -10.26 32.34 -8.34
N LEU A 57 -10.20 31.10 -8.82
CA LEU A 57 -10.34 30.80 -10.25
C LEU A 57 -11.77 31.09 -10.77
N LEU A 58 -12.75 31.11 -9.85
CA LEU A 58 -14.17 31.33 -10.11
C LEU A 58 -14.66 32.50 -9.24
N SER A 59 -15.41 33.42 -9.83
CA SER A 59 -15.98 34.58 -9.12
C SER A 59 -16.99 34.12 -8.06
N GLY A 60 -16.82 34.56 -6.81
CA GLY A 60 -17.68 34.18 -5.67
C GLY A 60 -17.21 32.94 -4.88
N GLN A 61 -16.06 32.36 -5.23
CA GLN A 61 -15.47 31.21 -4.53
C GLN A 61 -14.34 31.62 -3.57
N GLY A 62 -13.93 30.69 -2.70
CA GLY A 62 -12.71 30.86 -1.88
C GLY A 62 -11.44 30.86 -2.75
N ASN A 63 -10.31 31.23 -2.14
CA ASN A 63 -9.01 31.13 -2.81
C ASN A 63 -8.75 29.70 -3.28
N THR A 64 -8.29 29.55 -4.52
CA THR A 64 -7.91 28.26 -5.08
C THR A 64 -6.62 27.80 -4.43
N LYS A 65 -6.61 26.58 -3.88
CA LYS A 65 -5.43 25.99 -3.23
C LYS A 65 -4.90 24.84 -4.05
N VAL A 66 -3.60 24.85 -4.30
CA VAL A 66 -2.88 23.76 -4.97
C VAL A 66 -1.80 23.26 -4.03
N GLN A 67 -1.93 22.02 -3.59
CA GLN A 67 -0.93 21.34 -2.79
C GLN A 67 -0.13 20.43 -3.71
N ILE A 68 1.19 20.46 -3.62
CA ILE A 68 2.07 19.47 -4.26
C ILE A 68 2.91 18.81 -3.19
N TRP A 69 3.21 17.52 -3.35
CA TRP A 69 4.09 16.81 -2.42
C TRP A 69 4.92 15.77 -3.13
N VAL A 70 6.02 15.44 -2.48
CA VAL A 70 6.80 14.24 -2.76
C VAL A 70 6.77 13.35 -1.53
N GLY A 71 6.89 12.06 -1.75
CA GLY A 71 6.83 11.09 -0.68
C GLY A 71 7.51 9.79 -1.05
N ALA A 72 7.41 8.85 -0.13
CA ALA A 72 7.82 7.49 -0.37
C ALA A 72 6.81 6.56 0.30
N MET A 73 6.57 5.40 -0.31
CA MET A 73 5.70 4.37 0.20
C MET A 73 6.56 3.15 0.52
N TYR A 74 6.66 2.84 1.81
CA TYR A 74 7.23 1.61 2.31
C TYR A 74 6.13 0.55 2.44
N GLN A 75 6.30 -0.61 1.80
CA GLN A 75 5.40 -1.75 1.94
C GLN A 75 6.19 -2.99 2.33
N ASP A 76 5.84 -3.57 3.47
CA ASP A 76 6.35 -4.86 3.93
C ASP A 76 5.18 -5.82 4.05
N THR A 77 5.15 -6.84 3.19
CA THR A 77 4.14 -7.90 3.24
C THR A 77 4.86 -9.19 3.57
N THR A 78 4.66 -9.67 4.80
CA THR A 78 5.16 -10.97 5.24
C THR A 78 4.06 -11.99 4.98
N GLN A 79 4.30 -12.86 4.00
CA GLN A 79 3.40 -13.95 3.64
C GLN A 79 4.02 -15.27 4.11
N CYS A 80 3.47 -15.83 5.17
CA CYS A 80 3.85 -17.15 5.65
C CYS A 80 2.96 -18.19 4.97
N PHE A 81 3.44 -18.80 3.88
CA PHE A 81 2.79 -19.99 3.33
C PHE A 81 3.24 -21.22 4.11
N LYS A 82 2.39 -21.74 4.99
CA LYS A 82 2.52 -23.10 5.51
C LYS A 82 1.52 -23.98 4.76
N GLY A 83 2.03 -24.83 3.88
CA GLY A 83 1.25 -25.84 3.16
C GLY A 83 1.84 -27.23 3.36
N ASN A 84 0.97 -28.24 3.47
CA ASN A 84 1.34 -29.64 3.55
C ASN A 84 1.40 -30.24 2.12
N ILE A 85 2.47 -30.98 1.80
CA ILE A 85 2.83 -31.40 0.42
C ILE A 85 1.82 -32.36 -0.23
N ASN A 86 0.89 -32.95 0.52
CA ASN A 86 0.07 -34.06 0.02
C ASN A 86 -0.97 -33.72 -1.07
N ASN A 87 -1.17 -32.45 -1.45
CA ASN A 87 -2.17 -32.05 -2.46
C ASN A 87 -1.61 -31.22 -3.64
N LEU A 88 -0.29 -31.10 -3.81
CA LEU A 88 0.29 -30.36 -4.93
C LEU A 88 0.67 -31.32 -6.06
N ASN A 89 -0.01 -31.19 -7.19
CA ASN A 89 0.30 -31.88 -8.44
C ASN A 89 1.60 -31.28 -9.01
N LEU A 90 2.75 -31.79 -8.57
CA LEU A 90 4.08 -31.32 -8.97
C LEU A 90 4.52 -31.96 -10.30
N PRO A 91 5.32 -31.26 -11.13
CA PRO A 91 5.95 -31.82 -12.33
C PRO A 91 6.81 -33.05 -11.99
N GLU A 92 6.80 -34.07 -12.85
CA GLU A 92 7.41 -35.40 -12.60
C GLU A 92 8.91 -35.35 -12.21
N GLU A 93 9.64 -34.32 -12.63
CA GLU A 93 11.06 -34.14 -12.28
C GLU A 93 11.30 -33.92 -10.77
N PHE A 94 10.36 -33.30 -10.06
CA PHE A 94 10.48 -33.05 -8.61
C PHE A 94 9.92 -34.20 -7.76
N ALA A 95 9.04 -35.03 -8.31
CA ALA A 95 8.45 -36.17 -7.60
C ALA A 95 9.49 -37.26 -7.28
N GLY A 96 10.51 -37.42 -8.13
CA GLY A 96 11.59 -38.38 -7.92
C GLY A 96 12.51 -38.03 -6.75
N LEU A 97 12.76 -36.74 -6.52
CA LEU A 97 13.62 -36.27 -5.42
C LEU A 97 12.97 -36.46 -4.05
N ILE A 98 11.65 -36.28 -3.95
CA ILE A 98 10.91 -36.41 -2.69
C ILE A 98 10.80 -37.87 -2.22
N LYS A 99 10.66 -38.83 -3.14
CA LYS A 99 10.65 -40.27 -2.80
C LYS A 99 11.97 -40.78 -2.21
N LEU A 100 13.08 -40.11 -2.49
CA LEU A 100 14.41 -40.48 -2.00
C LEU A 100 14.69 -39.98 -0.57
N LEU A 101 13.88 -39.03 -0.08
CA LEU A 101 14.09 -38.36 1.21
C LEU A 101 13.26 -38.95 2.37
N ASP A 102 12.36 -39.91 2.09
CA ASP A 102 11.54 -40.71 3.04
C ASP A 102 11.11 -40.00 4.34
N ASP A 103 10.73 -38.72 4.23
CA ASP A 103 10.26 -37.92 5.36
C ASP A 103 8.79 -37.53 5.14
N PRO A 104 7.84 -38.15 5.87
CA PRO A 104 6.41 -37.90 5.75
C PRO A 104 5.98 -36.50 6.25
N ASN A 105 6.91 -35.67 6.74
CA ASN A 105 6.63 -34.36 7.30
C ASN A 105 7.38 -33.20 6.61
N MET A 106 7.84 -33.37 5.38
CA MET A 106 8.51 -32.29 4.65
C MET A 106 7.54 -31.12 4.43
N LYS A 107 7.79 -29.98 5.10
CA LYS A 107 7.01 -28.74 4.97
C LYS A 107 7.85 -27.74 4.18
N PHE A 108 7.33 -27.23 3.05
CA PHE A 108 7.98 -26.12 2.36
C PHE A 108 7.61 -24.80 3.04
N ASP A 109 8.59 -24.10 3.60
CA ASP A 109 8.47 -22.73 4.13
C ASP A 109 9.03 -21.75 3.08
N VAL A 110 8.19 -21.40 2.10
CA VAL A 110 8.57 -20.42 1.07
C VAL A 110 8.28 -19.02 1.59
N LYS A 111 9.28 -18.42 2.26
CA LYS A 111 9.25 -17.01 2.67
C LYS A 111 9.61 -16.11 1.50
N GLN A 112 8.66 -15.88 0.60
CA GLN A 112 8.88 -14.94 -0.50
C GLN A 112 8.82 -13.51 0.05
N HIS A 113 10.00 -12.90 0.20
CA HIS A 113 10.12 -11.49 0.56
C HIS A 113 9.93 -10.63 -0.69
N LEU A 114 9.17 -9.54 -0.56
CA LEU A 114 9.17 -8.49 -1.56
C LEU A 114 10.57 -7.86 -1.59
N ALA A 115 11.29 -8.05 -2.71
CA ALA A 115 12.68 -7.63 -2.88
C ALA A 115 12.88 -6.09 -2.80
N HIS A 116 11.82 -5.30 -2.97
CA HIS A 116 11.90 -3.84 -2.95
C HIS A 116 10.75 -3.24 -2.16
N LYS A 117 11.08 -2.76 -0.96
CA LYS A 117 10.10 -2.27 0.02
C LYS A 117 9.72 -0.81 -0.17
N TRP A 118 10.51 -0.02 -0.92
CA TRP A 118 10.29 1.42 -1.08
C TRP A 118 9.89 1.78 -2.52
N ASN A 119 8.86 2.62 -2.66
CA ASN A 119 8.47 3.26 -3.90
C ASN A 119 8.44 4.78 -3.71
N SER A 120 8.94 5.56 -4.68
CA SER A 120 8.86 7.02 -4.60
C SER A 120 7.50 7.49 -5.09
N THR A 121 6.94 8.54 -4.50
CA THR A 121 5.65 9.10 -4.93
C THR A 121 5.74 10.61 -5.11
N ILE A 122 4.97 11.13 -6.06
CA ILE A 122 4.73 12.55 -6.25
C ILE A 122 3.23 12.75 -6.45
N GLY A 123 2.66 13.76 -5.82
CA GLY A 123 1.23 14.02 -5.94
C GLY A 123 0.90 15.49 -5.93
N ALA A 124 -0.32 15.77 -6.40
CA ALA A 124 -0.90 17.09 -6.39
C ALA A 124 -2.37 17.00 -5.95
N ARG A 125 -2.82 18.01 -5.23
CA ARG A 125 -4.21 18.22 -4.87
C ARG A 125 -4.61 19.63 -5.26
N ILE A 126 -5.74 19.74 -5.92
CA ILE A 126 -6.31 21.00 -6.38
C ILE A 126 -7.69 21.15 -5.75
N GLU A 127 -7.87 22.22 -4.99
CA GLU A 127 -9.18 22.65 -4.47
C GLU A 127 -9.81 23.58 -5.51
N ILE A 128 -10.68 23.02 -6.35
CA ILE A 128 -11.34 23.76 -7.45
C ILE A 128 -12.42 24.68 -6.86
N THR A 129 -13.19 24.16 -5.91
CA THR A 129 -14.30 24.82 -5.23
C THR A 129 -14.20 24.51 -3.74
N ARG A 130 -14.77 25.34 -2.85
CA ARG A 130 -14.82 25.09 -1.39
C ARG A 130 -15.35 23.69 -1.00
N ASN A 131 -16.13 23.09 -1.89
CA ASN A 131 -16.80 21.82 -1.70
C ASN A 131 -16.20 20.69 -2.54
N PHE A 132 -15.28 20.96 -3.46
CA PHE A 132 -14.76 19.95 -4.39
C PHE A 132 -13.24 20.03 -4.53
N ASN A 133 -12.59 18.93 -4.20
CA ASN A 133 -11.15 18.78 -4.37
C ASN A 133 -10.85 17.57 -5.27
N ILE A 134 -9.76 17.67 -6.03
CA ILE A 134 -9.20 16.58 -6.81
C ILE A 134 -7.79 16.33 -6.28
N LEU A 135 -7.45 15.06 -6.09
CA LEU A 135 -6.12 14.61 -5.74
C LEU A 135 -5.64 13.61 -6.79
N SER A 136 -4.38 13.73 -7.19
CA SER A 136 -3.67 12.74 -7.98
C SER A 136 -2.32 12.43 -7.33
N GLU A 137 -1.92 11.16 -7.35
CA GLU A 137 -0.62 10.69 -6.87
C GLU A 137 -0.06 9.67 -7.85
N VAL A 138 1.21 9.80 -8.19
CA VAL A 138 1.96 8.91 -9.07
C VAL A 138 3.13 8.35 -8.30
N GLY A 139 3.22 7.03 -8.19
CA GLY A 139 4.39 6.34 -7.71
C GLY A 139 5.28 5.88 -8.86
N PHE A 140 6.58 6.04 -8.67
CA PHE A 140 7.63 5.72 -9.64
C PHE A 140 8.87 5.17 -8.89
N ASN A 141 9.86 4.71 -9.65
CA ASN A 141 11.06 3.98 -9.23
C ASN A 141 10.90 2.45 -9.35
N ASN A 142 10.40 1.78 -8.31
CA ASN A 142 10.30 0.32 -8.31
C ASN A 142 8.94 -0.18 -8.80
N ARG A 143 7.91 0.66 -8.70
CA ARG A 143 6.56 0.38 -9.16
C ARG A 143 5.92 1.63 -9.73
N ASN A 144 5.39 1.51 -10.94
CA ASN A 144 4.55 2.54 -11.53
C ASN A 144 3.13 2.33 -11.02
N ASN A 145 2.64 3.23 -10.17
CA ASN A 145 1.24 3.25 -9.76
C ASN A 145 0.66 4.66 -9.95
N PHE A 146 -0.64 4.73 -10.20
CA PHE A 146 -1.38 5.96 -10.39
C PHE A 146 -2.64 5.92 -9.54
N TYR A 147 -2.86 6.99 -8.80
CA TYR A 147 -4.02 7.18 -7.95
C TYR A 147 -4.68 8.51 -8.28
N ILE A 148 -6.00 8.51 -8.39
CA ILE A 148 -6.81 9.71 -8.55
C ILE A 148 -8.02 9.61 -7.63
N SER A 149 -8.35 10.71 -6.98
CA SER A 149 -9.48 10.81 -6.05
C SER A 149 -10.16 12.16 -6.20
N GLY A 150 -11.48 12.17 -6.06
CA GLY A 150 -12.28 13.40 -5.96
C GLY A 150 -13.07 13.36 -4.65
N GLU A 151 -12.98 14.41 -3.84
CA GLU A 151 -13.79 14.53 -2.63
C GLU A 151 -14.80 15.67 -2.79
N LEU A 152 -16.05 15.38 -2.41
CA LEU A 152 -17.13 16.35 -2.31
C LEU A 152 -17.51 16.54 -0.84
N ARG A 153 -17.56 17.78 -0.37
CA ARG A 153 -17.99 18.15 0.98
C ARG A 153 -19.32 18.90 0.91
N PHE A 154 -20.32 18.41 1.64
CA PHE A 154 -21.67 18.98 1.74
C PHE A 154 -21.86 19.72 3.07
#